data_AF-A0A2R6CU28-F1
#
_entry.id   AF-A0A2R6CU28-F1
#
_cell.length_a   1.000
_cell.length_b   1.000
_cell.length_c   1.000
_cell.angle_alpha   90.00
_cell.angle_beta   90.00
_cell.angle_gamma   90.00
#
_symmetry.space_group_name_H-M   'P 1'
#
loop_
_entity.id
_entity.type
_entity.pdbx_description
1 polymer ?
#
loop_
_entity_poly.entity_id
_entity_poly.type
_entity_poly.pdbx_seq_one_letter_code
_entity_poly.pdbx_strand_id
1 'polypeptide(L)'
;MVTFLSGGTGTPKLLSGAGSVFPREETTVVGNTGDDIELGGLIVCPDLDTVLFERGGVIDRETWWGIDGDTAVTHDRVVELADEADLGTGPNYLPEGRQTEGRRLARWRRFSGVGEFMHIGDRDRAVHLTRTSLVDEGATLTAATARLAAAFGLTVE
;
A
#
# COMPACT_ATOMS: atom_id res chain seq x y z
N MET A 1 -20.98 -0.30 17.15
CA MET A 1 -20.50 -0.12 15.76
C MET A 1 -20.15 1.34 15.50
N VAL A 2 -18.87 1.62 15.29
CA VAL A 2 -18.33 2.94 14.92
C VAL A 2 -17.58 2.83 13.59
N THR A 3 -17.63 3.87 12.76
CA THR A 3 -16.96 3.89 11.46
C THR A 3 -15.95 5.03 11.39
N PHE A 4 -14.71 4.70 11.03
CA PHE A 4 -13.66 5.68 10.75
C PHE A 4 -13.42 5.82 9.26
N LEU A 5 -13.28 7.05 8.78
CA LEU A 5 -12.71 7.34 7.47
C LEU A 5 -11.20 7.52 7.66
N SER A 6 -10.40 6.70 6.98
CA SER A 6 -8.96 6.63 7.18
C SER A 6 -8.20 7.08 5.95
N GLY A 7 -7.19 7.93 6.15
CA GLY A 7 -6.24 8.33 5.13
C GLY A 7 -4.97 8.91 5.78
N GLY A 8 -3.84 8.74 5.10
CA GLY A 8 -2.51 9.04 5.62
C GLY A 8 -2.19 8.32 6.93
N THR A 9 -1.26 8.90 7.69
CA THR A 9 -0.76 8.32 8.95
C THR A 9 -1.55 8.74 10.20
N GLY A 10 -2.45 9.74 10.07
CA GLY A 10 -3.18 10.31 11.20
C GLY A 10 -4.25 9.39 11.78
N THR A 11 -5.10 8.83 10.92
CA THR A 11 -6.17 7.91 11.37
C THR A 11 -5.62 6.61 11.97
N PRO A 12 -4.58 5.95 11.40
CA PRO A 12 -3.92 4.82 12.03
C PRO A 12 -3.41 5.10 13.46
N LYS A 13 -2.85 6.30 13.70
CA LYS A 13 -2.45 6.73 15.07
C LYS A 13 -3.64 6.80 16.02
N LEU A 14 -4.75 7.36 15.56
CA LEU A 14 -6.01 7.41 16.33
C LEU A 14 -6.53 5.99 16.62
N LEU A 15 -6.56 5.12 15.61
CA LEU A 15 -7.03 3.73 15.73
C LEU A 15 -6.17 2.92 16.72
N SER A 16 -4.86 3.15 16.76
CA SER A 16 -3.96 2.51 17.74
C SER A 16 -4.31 2.87 19.18
N GLY A 17 -4.89 4.04 19.45
CA GLY A 17 -5.33 4.46 20.79
C GLY A 17 -6.83 4.25 21.07
N ALA A 18 -7.64 4.09 20.02
CA ALA A 18 -9.10 4.02 20.11
C ALA A 18 -9.63 2.74 20.76
N GLY A 19 -8.81 1.68 20.84
CA GLY A 19 -9.23 0.35 21.32
C GLY A 19 -9.78 0.32 22.75
N SER A 20 -9.46 1.31 23.59
CA SER A 20 -10.01 1.44 24.95
C SER A 20 -11.44 1.98 25.01
N VAL A 21 -11.91 2.58 23.92
CA VAL A 21 -13.25 3.19 23.79
C VAL A 21 -14.10 2.42 22.80
N PHE A 22 -13.49 1.98 21.70
CA PHE A 22 -14.15 1.28 20.61
C PHE A 22 -13.46 -0.09 20.41
N PRO A 23 -14.12 -1.21 20.77
CA PRO A 23 -13.60 -2.54 20.52
C PRO A 23 -13.22 -2.72 19.05
N ARG A 24 -12.11 -3.43 18.78
CA ARG A 24 -11.57 -3.55 17.41
C ARG A 24 -12.55 -4.28 16.51
N GLU A 25 -13.18 -5.33 17.03
CA GLU A 25 -14.22 -6.16 16.42
C GLU A 25 -15.51 -5.40 16.08
N GLU A 26 -15.76 -4.23 16.69
CA GLU A 26 -16.93 -3.39 16.41
C GLU A 26 -16.60 -2.12 15.60
N THR A 27 -15.35 -2.01 15.12
CA THR A 27 -14.85 -0.83 14.42
C THR A 27 -14.71 -1.10 12.93
N THR A 28 -15.50 -0.40 12.11
CA THR A 28 -15.35 -0.39 10.66
C THR A 28 -14.38 0.71 10.24
N VAL A 29 -13.49 0.42 9.29
CA VAL A 29 -12.57 1.41 8.71
C VAL A 29 -12.79 1.47 7.21
N VAL A 30 -13.09 2.66 6.70
CA VAL A 30 -13.16 2.94 5.26
C VAL A 30 -11.88 3.67 4.88
N GLY A 31 -10.99 2.98 4.17
CA GLY A 31 -9.72 3.55 3.73
C GLY A 31 -9.85 4.38 2.46
N ASN A 32 -9.09 5.47 2.39
CA ASN A 32 -8.89 6.29 1.21
C ASN A 32 -8.16 5.48 0.12
N THR A 33 -8.61 5.65 -1.12
CA THR A 33 -7.96 5.09 -2.32
C THR A 33 -7.54 6.20 -3.30
N GLY A 34 -7.68 7.47 -2.88
CA GLY A 34 -7.27 8.62 -3.68
C GLY A 34 -5.77 8.65 -3.93
N ASP A 35 -4.97 7.99 -3.08
CA ASP A 35 -3.51 7.89 -3.20
C ASP A 35 -3.01 6.55 -3.71
N ASP A 36 -3.91 5.70 -4.22
CA ASP A 36 -3.53 4.47 -4.89
C ASP A 36 -2.75 4.79 -6.17
N ILE A 37 -1.68 4.04 -6.41
CA ILE A 37 -0.83 4.19 -7.60
C ILE A 37 -0.50 2.84 -8.23
N GLU A 38 -0.02 2.88 -9.47
CA GLU A 38 0.72 1.77 -10.05
C GLU A 38 2.20 2.16 -10.13
N LEU A 39 3.07 1.41 -9.45
CA LEU A 39 4.53 1.62 -9.46
C LEU A 39 5.19 0.37 -10.05
N GLY A 40 5.84 0.51 -11.21
CA GLY A 40 6.52 -0.62 -11.86
C GLY A 40 5.57 -1.79 -12.20
N GLY A 41 4.28 -1.50 -12.39
CA GLY A 41 3.24 -2.50 -12.65
C GLY A 41 2.54 -3.05 -11.40
N LEU A 42 3.04 -2.76 -10.20
CA LEU A 42 2.42 -3.16 -8.93
C LEU A 42 1.42 -2.10 -8.44
N ILE A 43 0.26 -2.55 -7.96
CA ILE A 43 -0.72 -1.70 -7.28
C ILE A 43 -0.26 -1.46 -5.84
N VAL A 44 -0.03 -0.20 -5.50
CA VAL A 44 0.30 0.25 -4.14
C VAL A 44 -0.90 1.04 -3.61
N CYS A 45 -1.37 0.71 -2.40
CA CYS A 45 -2.55 1.32 -1.78
C CYS A 45 -2.16 1.85 -0.38
N PRO A 46 -1.41 2.97 -0.28
CA PRO A 46 -0.70 3.35 0.95
C PRO A 46 -1.58 3.44 2.19
N ASP A 47 -2.79 3.99 2.05
CA ASP A 47 -3.69 4.19 3.17
C ASP A 47 -4.39 2.89 3.60
N LEU A 48 -4.68 2.00 2.66
CA LEU A 48 -5.18 0.65 2.98
C LEU A 48 -4.09 -0.18 3.65
N ASP A 49 -2.86 -0.11 3.12
CA ASP A 49 -1.71 -0.83 3.64
C ASP A 49 -1.37 -0.37 5.06
N THR A 50 -1.38 0.93 5.31
CA THR A 50 -1.14 1.46 6.66
C THR A 50 -2.19 0.97 7.66
N VAL A 51 -3.46 0.90 7.28
CA VAL A 51 -4.52 0.34 8.14
C VAL A 51 -4.34 -1.17 8.32
N LEU A 52 -4.01 -1.92 7.27
CA LEU A 52 -3.74 -3.35 7.34
C LEU A 52 -2.58 -3.65 8.31
N PHE A 53 -1.48 -2.91 8.19
CA PHE A 53 -0.30 -3.11 9.03
C PHE A 53 -0.53 -2.67 10.47
N GLU A 54 -1.24 -1.56 10.72
CA GLU A 54 -1.57 -1.14 12.08
C GLU A 54 -2.47 -2.15 12.76
N ARG A 55 -3.52 -2.59 12.07
CA ARG A 55 -4.49 -3.53 12.61
C ARG A 55 -3.87 -4.92 12.80
N GLY A 56 -3.03 -5.35 11.85
CA GLY A 56 -2.26 -6.58 11.90
C GLY A 56 -1.11 -6.58 12.90
N GLY A 57 -0.84 -5.44 13.56
CA GLY A 57 0.20 -5.33 14.59
C GLY A 57 1.62 -5.38 14.03
N VAL A 58 1.82 -5.05 12.76
CA VAL A 58 3.11 -5.12 12.05
C VAL A 58 3.56 -3.77 11.47
N ILE A 59 2.82 -2.68 11.71
CA ILE A 59 3.20 -1.35 11.24
C ILE A 59 4.50 -0.88 11.89
N ASP A 60 5.38 -0.27 11.08
CA ASP A 60 6.49 0.52 11.61
C ASP A 60 5.95 1.77 12.33
N ARG A 61 6.18 1.86 13.64
CA ARG A 61 5.69 2.96 14.50
C ARG A 61 6.59 4.19 14.49
N GLU A 62 7.78 4.12 13.92
CA GLU A 62 8.65 5.28 13.71
C GLU A 62 8.12 6.12 12.54
N THR A 63 7.91 5.48 11.40
CA THR A 63 7.49 6.13 10.16
C THR A 63 5.96 6.21 9.99
N TRP A 64 5.22 5.27 10.58
CA TRP A 64 3.77 5.08 10.41
C TRP A 64 3.34 4.68 9.00
N TRP A 65 4.24 4.06 8.23
CA TRP A 65 3.95 3.40 6.96
C TRP A 65 4.94 2.23 6.79
N GLY A 66 4.61 1.27 5.94
CA GLY A 66 5.44 0.05 5.81
C GLY A 66 5.39 -0.86 7.05
N ILE A 67 6.24 -1.88 7.03
CA ILE A 67 6.24 -2.98 8.00
C ILE A 67 7.45 -2.85 8.94
N ASP A 68 7.22 -3.04 10.24
CA ASP A 68 8.27 -3.03 11.26
C ASP A 68 9.31 -4.13 11.00
N GLY A 69 10.58 -3.72 11.01
CA GLY A 69 11.73 -4.59 10.74
C GLY A 69 11.76 -5.15 9.31
N ASP A 70 11.12 -4.50 8.34
CA ASP A 70 11.23 -4.91 6.93
C ASP A 70 12.63 -4.66 6.37
N THR A 71 13.05 -5.51 5.43
CA THR A 71 14.27 -5.28 4.64
C THR A 71 13.92 -4.50 3.39
N ALA A 72 14.90 -3.89 2.75
CA ALA A 72 14.70 -3.09 1.54
C ALA A 72 15.66 -3.49 0.41
N VAL A 73 16.11 -4.75 0.39
CA VAL A 73 17.18 -5.19 -0.51
C VAL A 73 16.80 -4.99 -1.99
N THR A 74 15.53 -5.26 -2.33
CA THR A 74 15.04 -5.03 -3.69
C THR A 74 15.01 -3.55 -4.03
N HIS A 75 14.51 -2.73 -3.12
CA HIS A 75 14.40 -1.28 -3.29
C HIS A 75 15.79 -0.64 -3.48
N ASP A 76 16.71 -0.94 -2.57
CA ASP A 76 18.09 -0.45 -2.60
C ASP A 76 18.75 -0.82 -3.93
N ARG A 77 18.58 -2.08 -4.39
CA ARG A 77 19.17 -2.49 -5.66
C ARG A 77 18.53 -1.80 -6.88
N VAL A 78 17.22 -1.52 -6.84
CA VAL A 78 16.56 -0.77 -7.92
C VAL A 78 17.07 0.67 -7.99
N VAL A 79 17.31 1.31 -6.83
CA VAL A 79 17.89 2.65 -6.74
C VAL A 79 19.33 2.64 -7.26
N GLU A 80 20.18 1.70 -6.81
CA GLU A 80 21.55 1.56 -7.28
C GLU A 80 21.63 1.35 -8.80
N LEU A 81 20.77 0.50 -9.37
CA LEU A 81 20.68 0.28 -10.81
C LEU A 81 20.30 1.55 -11.57
N ALA A 82 19.40 2.36 -11.01
CA ALA A 82 19.01 3.62 -11.63
C ALA A 82 20.17 4.63 -11.62
N ASP A 83 20.93 4.70 -10.53
CA ASP A 83 22.10 5.57 -10.41
C ASP A 83 23.23 5.11 -11.34
N GLU A 84 23.55 3.81 -11.37
CA GLU A 84 24.55 3.21 -12.27
C GLU A 84 24.23 3.48 -13.75
N ALA A 85 22.94 3.60 -14.09
CA ALA A 85 22.45 3.82 -15.45
C ALA A 85 22.08 5.28 -15.76
N ASP A 86 22.31 6.24 -14.84
CA ASP A 86 21.95 7.66 -14.98
C ASP A 86 20.47 7.90 -15.32
N LEU A 87 19.57 7.16 -14.63
CA LEU A 87 18.12 7.18 -14.87
C LEU A 87 17.35 8.06 -13.88
N GLY A 88 17.96 8.44 -12.76
CA GLY A 88 17.36 9.22 -11.68
C GLY A 88 16.38 8.43 -10.80
N THR A 89 16.08 8.99 -9.62
CA THR A 89 15.27 8.36 -8.54
C THR A 89 14.00 9.14 -8.21
N GLY A 90 13.69 10.18 -8.99
CA GLY A 90 12.47 10.96 -8.82
C GLY A 90 11.21 10.26 -9.32
N PRO A 91 10.02 10.75 -8.95
CA PRO A 91 8.77 10.22 -9.48
C PRO A 91 8.71 10.39 -11.00
N ASN A 92 8.58 9.27 -11.71
CA ASN A 92 8.56 9.25 -13.17
C ASN A 92 7.22 8.69 -13.68
N TYR A 93 6.31 9.58 -14.08
CA TYR A 93 5.03 9.17 -14.68
C TYR A 93 5.26 8.45 -16.00
N LEU A 94 4.50 7.39 -16.25
CA LEU A 94 4.44 6.81 -17.60
C LEU A 94 3.92 7.86 -18.61
N PRO A 95 4.27 7.75 -19.91
CA PRO A 95 3.77 8.66 -20.94
C PRO A 95 2.25 8.78 -20.95
N GLU A 96 1.70 9.93 -21.39
CA GLU A 96 0.27 10.23 -21.36
C GLU A 96 -0.61 9.12 -21.97
N GLY A 97 -0.22 8.58 -23.12
CA GLY A 97 -0.95 7.48 -23.78
C GLY A 97 -1.03 6.20 -22.93
N ARG A 98 -0.06 5.99 -22.04
CA ARG A 98 -0.01 4.85 -21.12
C ARG A 98 -0.79 5.10 -19.84
N GLN A 99 -1.07 6.34 -19.45
CA GLN A 99 -1.69 6.65 -18.15
C GLN A 99 -3.10 6.07 -17.97
N THR A 100 -3.80 5.78 -19.06
CA THR A 100 -5.18 5.24 -19.03
C THR A 100 -5.30 3.76 -19.42
N GLU A 101 -4.20 3.19 -19.91
CA GLU A 101 -4.08 1.75 -20.17
C GLU A 101 -4.09 0.96 -18.84
N GLY A 102 -4.42 -0.32 -18.90
CA GLY A 102 -4.37 -1.20 -17.74
C GLY A 102 -5.51 -0.95 -16.73
N ARG A 103 -5.15 -0.98 -15.44
CA ARG A 103 -6.11 -1.06 -14.33
C ARG A 103 -6.73 0.31 -14.06
N ARG A 104 -8.07 0.35 -13.97
CA ARG A 104 -8.82 1.59 -13.71
C ARG A 104 -8.39 2.32 -12.43
N LEU A 105 -7.99 1.55 -11.41
CA LEU A 105 -7.64 2.03 -10.07
C LEU A 105 -6.47 3.04 -10.09
N ALA A 106 -5.52 2.86 -10.99
CA ALA A 106 -4.30 3.67 -11.05
C ALA A 106 -4.26 4.64 -12.24
N ARG A 107 -5.41 4.87 -12.93
CA ARG A 107 -5.43 5.79 -14.06
C ARG A 107 -4.92 7.17 -13.65
N TRP A 108 -4.02 7.74 -14.45
CA TRP A 108 -3.34 9.02 -14.18
C TRP A 108 -2.39 9.02 -12.98
N ARG A 109 -2.16 7.85 -12.36
CA ARG A 109 -1.20 7.63 -11.27
C ARG A 109 -0.35 6.39 -11.55
N ARG A 110 0.10 6.25 -12.81
CA ARG A 110 1.01 5.17 -13.23
C ARG A 110 2.43 5.69 -13.32
N PHE A 111 3.34 5.06 -12.60
CA PHE A 111 4.73 5.45 -12.48
C PHE A 111 5.65 4.31 -12.94
N SER A 112 6.77 4.69 -13.54
CA SER A 112 7.91 3.79 -13.71
C SER A 112 8.39 3.31 -12.34
N GLY A 113 8.76 2.04 -12.23
CA GLY A 113 9.44 1.51 -11.04
C GLY A 113 10.94 1.81 -11.01
N VAL A 114 11.50 2.41 -12.07
CA VAL A 114 12.93 2.80 -12.10
C VAL A 114 13.21 3.81 -11.00
N GLY A 115 14.22 3.52 -10.19
CA GLY A 115 14.68 4.40 -9.12
C GLY A 115 13.67 4.58 -7.98
N GLU A 116 12.65 3.70 -7.88
CA GLU A 116 11.59 3.67 -6.86
C GLU A 116 11.56 4.89 -5.94
N PHE A 117 10.87 5.95 -6.38
CA PHE A 117 10.82 7.22 -5.64
C PHE A 117 10.18 7.13 -4.25
N MET A 118 9.57 5.99 -3.93
CA MET A 118 9.03 5.66 -2.62
C MET A 118 9.72 4.41 -2.09
N HIS A 119 10.00 4.39 -0.78
CA HIS A 119 10.60 3.24 -0.13
C HIS A 119 9.60 2.08 -0.08
N ILE A 120 9.97 0.95 -0.69
CA ILE A 120 9.18 -0.27 -0.70
C ILE A 120 9.99 -1.39 -0.06
N GLY A 121 9.64 -1.76 1.16
CA GLY A 121 10.23 -2.92 1.84
C GLY A 121 9.90 -4.24 1.13
N ASP A 122 10.69 -5.28 1.38
CA ASP A 122 10.57 -6.56 0.70
C ASP A 122 9.28 -7.30 1.12
N ARG A 123 8.86 -7.20 2.39
CA ARG A 123 7.58 -7.74 2.87
C ARG A 123 6.41 -6.88 2.41
N ASP A 124 6.57 -5.55 2.40
CA ASP A 124 5.57 -4.62 1.85
C ASP A 124 5.33 -4.90 0.35
N ARG A 125 6.40 -5.12 -0.42
CA ARG A 125 6.33 -5.54 -1.82
C ARG A 125 5.53 -6.82 -2.03
N ALA A 126 5.62 -7.79 -1.10
CA ALA A 126 4.85 -9.02 -1.18
C ALA A 126 3.34 -8.77 -1.07
N VAL A 127 2.93 -7.75 -0.32
CA VAL A 127 1.53 -7.30 -0.23
C VAL A 127 1.09 -6.70 -1.57
N HIS A 128 1.90 -5.81 -2.14
CA HIS A 128 1.62 -5.18 -3.45
C HIS A 128 1.53 -6.21 -4.57
N LEU A 129 2.47 -7.16 -4.63
CA LEU A 129 2.46 -8.26 -5.59
C LEU A 129 1.19 -9.11 -5.44
N THR A 130 0.88 -9.53 -4.22
CA THR A 130 -0.31 -10.35 -3.94
C THR A 130 -1.59 -9.63 -4.31
N ARG A 131 -1.74 -8.35 -3.92
CA ARG A 131 -2.89 -7.51 -4.31
C ARG A 131 -3.02 -7.42 -5.82
N THR A 132 -1.91 -7.14 -6.49
CA THR A 132 -1.86 -6.95 -7.95
C THR A 132 -2.31 -8.23 -8.66
N SER A 133 -1.76 -9.38 -8.28
CA SER A 133 -2.14 -10.67 -8.86
C SER A 133 -3.61 -10.99 -8.63
N LEU A 134 -4.14 -10.77 -7.43
CA LEU A 134 -5.56 -11.00 -7.14
C LEU A 134 -6.48 -10.12 -8.01
N VAL A 135 -6.12 -8.85 -8.20
CA VAL A 135 -6.87 -7.94 -9.07
C VAL A 135 -6.79 -8.37 -10.53
N ASP A 136 -5.64 -8.83 -10.99
CA ASP A 136 -5.46 -9.36 -12.35
C ASP A 136 -6.22 -10.66 -12.59
N GLU A 137 -6.39 -11.49 -11.55
CA GLU A 137 -7.24 -12.68 -11.55
C GLU A 137 -8.75 -12.35 -11.53
N GLY A 138 -9.11 -11.05 -11.47
CA GLY A 138 -10.50 -10.58 -11.54
C GLY A 138 -11.11 -10.21 -10.20
N ALA A 139 -10.36 -10.22 -9.09
CA ALA A 139 -10.85 -9.72 -7.82
C ALA A 139 -11.03 -8.19 -7.86
N THR A 140 -12.00 -7.68 -7.10
CA THR A 140 -12.08 -6.25 -6.81
C THR A 140 -11.00 -5.87 -5.79
N LEU A 141 -10.67 -4.58 -5.67
CA LEU A 141 -9.77 -4.09 -4.61
C LEU A 141 -10.29 -4.48 -3.22
N THR A 142 -11.61 -4.36 -2.97
CA THR A 142 -12.24 -4.80 -1.72
C THR A 142 -12.00 -6.29 -1.45
N ALA A 143 -12.22 -7.15 -2.45
CA ALA A 143 -12.01 -8.59 -2.30
C ALA A 143 -10.54 -8.95 -2.08
N ALA A 144 -9.61 -8.27 -2.77
CA ALA A 144 -8.18 -8.44 -2.55
C ALA A 144 -7.75 -7.99 -1.14
N THR A 145 -8.22 -6.83 -0.70
CA THR A 145 -7.99 -6.31 0.66
C THR A 145 -8.56 -7.23 1.73
N ALA A 146 -9.73 -7.82 1.53
CA ALA A 146 -10.31 -8.79 2.46
C ALA A 146 -9.43 -10.05 2.61
N ARG A 147 -8.86 -10.55 1.51
CA ARG A 147 -7.93 -11.71 1.55
C ARG A 147 -6.61 -11.37 2.26
N LEU A 148 -6.06 -10.19 1.99
CA LEU A 148 -4.85 -9.71 2.67
C LEU A 148 -5.10 -9.51 4.17
N ALA A 149 -6.22 -8.88 4.53
CA ALA A 149 -6.62 -8.69 5.92
C ALA A 149 -6.73 -10.03 6.67
N ALA A 150 -7.35 -11.05 6.05
CA ALA A 150 -7.41 -12.39 6.64
C ALA A 150 -6.00 -12.99 6.88
N ALA A 151 -5.05 -12.76 5.96
CA ALA A 151 -3.66 -13.20 6.14
C ALA A 151 -2.94 -12.48 7.30
N PHE A 152 -3.36 -11.26 7.63
CA PHE A 152 -2.93 -10.51 8.82
C PHE A 152 -3.76 -10.80 10.07
N GLY A 153 -4.66 -11.79 10.04
CA GLY A 153 -5.51 -12.15 11.18
C GLY A 153 -6.65 -11.17 11.46
N LEU A 154 -7.06 -10.40 10.46
CA LEU A 154 -8.12 -9.38 10.56
C LEU A 154 -9.42 -9.87 9.93
N THR A 155 -10.54 -9.47 10.52
CA THR A 155 -11.87 -9.65 9.92
C THR A 155 -12.24 -8.41 9.11
N VAL A 156 -12.68 -8.61 7.87
CA VAL A 156 -13.25 -7.54 7.03
C VAL A 156 -14.68 -7.93 6.72
N GLU A 157 -15.62 -7.09 7.17
CA GLU A 157 -17.06 -7.18 6.84
C GLU A 157 -17.44 -6.15 5.78
#